data_AF-A0A9D2QX06-F1
#
_entry.id   AF-A0A9D2QX06-F1
#
_cell.length_a   1.000
_cell.length_b   1.000
_cell.length_c   1.000
_cell.angle_alpha   90.00
_cell.angle_beta   90.00
_cell.angle_gamma   90.00
#
_symmetry.space_group_name_H-M   'P 1'
#
loop_
_entity.id
_entity.type
_entity.pdbx_description
1 polymer ?
#
loop_
_entity_poly.entity_id
_entity_poly.type
_entity_poly.pdbx_seq_one_letter_code
_entity_poly.pdbx_strand_id
1 'polypeptide(L)'
;LSNQEKCFGAAALLYPHLLSHISKIFRKNFYVLPSSVHECILVPDQGQYSRIELTRMVREVNQTQVEADEILSDQVYYYDRQQEKLMM
;
A
#
# COMPACT_ATOMS: atom_id res chain seq x y z
N LEU A 1 -5.38 4.62 -2.27
CA LEU A 1 -6.43 3.61 -2.45
C LEU A 1 -7.34 3.67 -1.25
N SER A 2 -8.58 4.08 -1.45
CA SER A 2 -9.61 4.21 -0.42
C SER A 2 -10.98 4.07 -1.11
N ASN A 3 -12.07 4.19 -0.36
CA ASN A 3 -13.43 4.24 -0.90
C ASN A 3 -14.11 5.59 -0.57
N GLN A 4 -15.29 5.83 -1.15
CA GLN A 4 -16.01 7.10 -0.98
C GLN A 4 -16.40 7.36 0.48
N GLU A 5 -16.71 6.30 1.22
CA GLU A 5 -17.08 6.35 2.64
C GLU A 5 -15.88 6.54 3.57
N LYS A 6 -14.65 6.48 3.04
CA LYS A 6 -13.39 6.49 3.80
C LYS A 6 -13.37 5.50 4.97
N CYS A 7 -14.01 4.35 4.78
CA CYS A 7 -14.19 3.34 5.82
C CYS A 7 -13.87 1.96 5.26
N PHE A 8 -12.90 1.28 5.87
CA PHE A 8 -12.35 -0.01 5.45
C PHE A 8 -11.91 -0.09 3.97
N GLY A 9 -11.56 1.04 3.35
CA GLY A 9 -11.19 1.12 1.93
C GLY A 9 -9.89 0.40 1.58
N ALA A 10 -9.01 0.15 2.55
CA ALA A 10 -7.79 -0.64 2.32
C ALA A 10 -8.09 -2.08 1.90
N ALA A 11 -9.26 -2.63 2.29
CA ALA A 11 -9.70 -3.96 1.89
C ALA A 11 -9.89 -4.10 0.37
N ALA A 12 -10.01 -2.98 -0.36
CA ALA A 12 -10.04 -2.98 -1.82
C ALA A 12 -8.78 -3.62 -2.43
N LEU A 13 -7.64 -3.68 -1.72
CA LEU A 13 -6.45 -4.43 -2.14
C LEU A 13 -6.75 -5.90 -2.49
N LEU A 14 -7.79 -6.48 -1.88
CA LEU A 14 -8.22 -7.86 -2.08
C LEU A 14 -9.13 -8.04 -3.30
N TYR A 15 -9.55 -6.94 -3.94
CA TYR A 15 -10.42 -7.01 -5.10
C TYR A 15 -9.67 -7.66 -6.27
N PRO A 16 -10.25 -8.70 -6.89
CA PRO A 16 -9.64 -9.36 -8.04
C PRO A 16 -9.27 -8.35 -9.11
N HIS A 17 -8.08 -8.52 -9.69
CA HIS A 17 -7.55 -7.71 -10.80
C HIS A 17 -7.29 -6.22 -10.51
N LEU A 18 -7.65 -5.69 -9.33
CA LEU A 18 -7.45 -4.27 -9.01
C LEU A 18 -5.97 -3.87 -9.15
N LEU A 19 -5.07 -4.62 -8.52
CA LEU A 19 -3.64 -4.33 -8.54
C LEU A 19 -3.04 -4.47 -9.95
N SER A 20 -3.50 -5.46 -10.72
CA SER A 20 -3.13 -5.62 -12.14
C SER A 20 -3.58 -4.40 -12.95
N HIS A 21 -4.81 -3.90 -12.77
CA HIS A 21 -5.29 -2.67 -13.41
C HIS A 21 -4.47 -1.45 -13.03
N ILE A 22 -4.17 -1.27 -11.75
CA ILE A 22 -3.33 -0.16 -11.28
C ILE A 22 -1.92 -0.25 -11.88
N SER A 23 -1.34 -1.45 -11.95
CA SER A 23 -0.02 -1.65 -12.57
C SER A 23 0.00 -1.30 -14.06
N LYS A 24 -1.12 -1.47 -14.77
CA LYS A 24 -1.28 -1.08 -16.18
C LYS A 24 -1.37 0.44 -16.34
N ILE A 25 -2.00 1.12 -15.38
CA ILE A 25 -2.07 2.59 -15.32
C ILE A 25 -0.68 3.17 -15.02
N PHE A 26 -0.01 2.67 -13.98
CA PHE A 26 1.35 3.11 -13.61
C PHE A 26 2.43 2.67 -14.60
N ARG A 27 2.17 1.61 -15.37
CA ARG A 27 3.14 0.93 -16.26
C ARG A 27 4.41 0.48 -15.53
N LYS A 28 4.30 0.22 -14.22
CA LYS A 28 5.41 -0.07 -13.30
C LYS A 28 4.95 -1.02 -12.18
N ASN A 29 5.93 -1.65 -11.52
CA ASN A 29 5.73 -2.18 -10.18
C ASN A 29 5.49 -1.03 -9.20
N PHE A 30 4.95 -1.32 -8.01
CA PHE A 30 4.69 -0.28 -7.02
C PHE A 30 4.68 -0.84 -5.60
N TYR A 31 4.97 0.04 -4.65
CA TYR A 31 4.83 -0.22 -3.23
C TYR A 31 3.41 0.07 -2.76
N VAL A 32 2.93 -0.73 -1.82
CA VAL A 32 1.68 -0.50 -1.09
C VAL A 32 2.05 -0.21 0.36
N LEU A 33 1.77 1.01 0.78
CA LEU A 33 2.01 1.49 2.14
C LEU A 33 0.66 1.51 2.86
N PRO A 34 0.45 0.62 3.83
CA PRO A 34 -0.70 0.71 4.72
C PRO A 34 -0.62 2.03 5.50
N SER A 35 -1.63 2.89 5.33
CA SER A 35 -1.73 4.11 6.12
C SER A 35 -2.71 3.93 7.28
N SER A 36 -3.81 3.21 7.02
CA SER A 36 -4.74 2.74 8.05
C SER A 36 -5.59 1.60 7.49
N VAL A 37 -6.52 1.06 8.29
CA VAL A 37 -7.55 0.13 7.81
C VAL A 37 -8.47 0.76 6.76
N HIS A 38 -8.51 2.09 6.65
CA HIS A 38 -9.37 2.82 5.72
C HIS A 38 -8.70 3.13 4.38
N GLU A 39 -7.37 3.17 4.32
CA GLU A 39 -6.67 3.50 3.09
C GLU A 39 -5.23 2.96 3.01
N CYS A 40 -4.76 2.78 1.77
CA CYS A 40 -3.36 2.49 1.47
C CYS A 40 -2.82 3.48 0.44
N ILE A 41 -1.59 3.93 0.64
CA ILE A 41 -0.87 4.79 -0.30
C ILE A 41 -0.14 3.89 -1.30
N LEU A 42 -0.25 4.22 -2.58
CA LEU A 42 0.38 3.47 -3.66
C LEU A 42 1.50 4.31 -4.26
N VAL A 43 2.72 3.78 -4.27
CA VAL A 43 3.91 4.51 -4.73
C VAL A 43 4.55 3.75 -5.90
N PRO A 44 4.45 4.27 -7.14
CA PRO A 44 5.13 3.67 -8.29
C PRO A 44 6.63 3.52 -8.05
N ASP A 45 7.20 2.39 -8.43
CA ASP A 45 8.63 2.15 -8.28
C ASP A 45 9.42 2.92 -9.36
N GLN A 46 10.01 4.03 -8.92
CA GLN A 46 10.86 4.90 -9.73
C GLN A 46 12.33 4.82 -9.30
N GLY A 47 12.69 3.92 -8.39
CA GLY A 47 14.05 3.83 -7.82
C GLY A 47 14.42 4.97 -6.87
N GLN A 48 13.44 5.80 -6.45
CA GLN A 48 13.65 6.92 -5.53
C GLN A 48 13.65 6.51 -4.05
N TYR A 49 12.96 5.42 -3.74
CA TYR A 49 12.80 4.92 -2.38
C TYR A 49 13.13 3.44 -2.33
N SER A 50 13.85 3.05 -1.29
CA SER A 50 13.98 1.64 -0.91
C SER A 50 12.79 1.21 -0.08
N ARG A 51 12.50 -0.10 -0.11
CA ARG A 51 11.48 -0.71 0.76
C ARG A 51 11.75 -0.43 2.25
N ILE A 52 13.02 -0.40 2.66
CA ILE A 52 13.42 -0.20 4.06
C ILE A 52 13.04 1.22 4.51
N GLU A 53 13.29 2.22 3.68
CA GLU A 53 12.93 3.62 3.97
C GLU A 53 11.41 3.77 4.11
N LEU A 54 10.64 3.24 3.17
CA LEU A 54 9.17 3.31 3.22
C LEU A 54 8.61 2.56 4.43
N THR A 55 9.19 1.40 4.78
CA THR A 55 8.78 0.64 5.98
C THR A 55 9.06 1.42 7.25
N ARG A 56 10.20 2.13 7.32
CA ARG A 56 10.50 3.01 8.45
C ARG A 56 9.48 4.14 8.56
N MET A 57 9.12 4.77 7.44
CA MET A 57 8.12 5.84 7.42
C MET A 57 6.74 5.36 7.89
N VAL A 58 6.28 4.19 7.41
CA VAL A 58 5.00 3.60 7.85
C VAL A 58 5.00 3.35 9.36
N ARG A 59 6.06 2.74 9.89
CA ARG A 59 6.17 2.46 11.34
C ARG A 59 6.18 3.74 12.18
N GLU A 60 6.91 4.76 11.74
CA GLU A 60 6.97 6.03 12.46
C GLU A 60 5.59 6.69 12.53
N VAL A 61 4.86 6.72 11.40
CA VAL A 61 3.50 7.26 11.35
C VAL A 61 2.55 6.45 12.23
N ASN A 62 2.58 5.11 12.13
CA ASN A 62 1.74 4.24 12.94
C ASN A 62 1.96 4.44 14.45
N GLN A 63 3.21 4.67 14.87
CA GLN A 63 3.54 4.86 16.29
C GLN A 63 3.19 6.24 16.84
N THR A 64 3.04 7.25 15.98
CA THR A 64 2.94 8.65 16.43
C THR A 64 1.65 9.36 16.05
N GLN A 65 0.94 8.88 15.01
CA GLN A 65 -0.19 9.61 14.41
C GLN A 65 -1.43 8.76 14.13
N VAL A 66 -1.37 7.43 14.33
CA VAL A 66 -2.48 6.52 14.00
C VAL A 66 -2.95 5.82 15.27
N GLU A 67 -4.26 5.80 15.49
CA GLU A 67 -4.86 5.08 16.61
C GLU A 67 -4.65 3.57 16.46
N ALA A 68 -4.45 2.87 17.58
CA ALA A 68 -4.02 1.47 17.57
C ALA A 68 -4.99 0.53 16.82
N ASP A 69 -6.29 0.84 16.84
CA ASP A 69 -7.35 0.10 16.16
C ASP A 69 -7.49 0.46 14.66
N GLU A 70 -6.85 1.54 14.22
CA GLU A 70 -6.78 1.93 12.81
C GLU A 70 -5.51 1.42 12.11
N ILE A 71 -4.52 0.92 12.85
CA ILE A 71 -3.28 0.37 12.28
C ILE A 71 -3.58 -0.93 11.52
N LEU A 72 -3.36 -0.90 10.21
CA LEU A 72 -3.53 -2.08 9.36
C LEU A 72 -2.30 -2.99 9.35
N SER A 73 -1.10 -2.41 9.22
CA SER A 73 0.17 -3.14 9.16
C SER A 73 1.36 -2.17 9.26
N ASP A 74 2.46 -2.64 9.86
CA ASP A 74 3.76 -1.95 9.92
C ASP A 74 4.69 -2.26 8.74
N GLN A 75 4.20 -3.07 7.78
CA GLN A 75 4.99 -3.57 6.67
C GLN A 75 4.55 -2.94 5.36
N VAL A 76 5.53 -2.58 4.55
CA VAL A 76 5.30 -2.21 3.14
C VAL A 76 5.31 -3.46 2.28
N TYR A 77 4.31 -3.55 1.42
CA TYR A 77 4.17 -4.61 0.42
C TYR A 77 4.65 -4.11 -0.95
N TYR A 78 5.02 -5.05 -1.82
CA TYR A 78 5.46 -4.75 -3.18
C TYR A 78 4.66 -5.54 -4.20
N TYR A 79 4.03 -4.84 -5.15
CA TYR A 79 3.34 -5.49 -6.25
C TYR A 79 4.26 -5.66 -7.45
N ASP A 80 4.56 -6.91 -7.79
CA ASP A 80 5.28 -7.29 -9.00
C ASP A 80 4.30 -7.56 -10.14
N ARG A 81 4.36 -6.71 -11.17
CA ARG A 81 3.43 -6.80 -12.31
C ARG A 81 3.76 -7.95 -13.27
N GLN A 82 4.97 -8.48 -13.27
CA GLN A 82 5.35 -9.62 -14.11
C GLN A 82 4.82 -10.91 -13.50
N GLN A 83 4.90 -11.03 -12.17
CA GLN A 83 4.40 -12.19 -11.44
C GLN A 83 2.90 -12.08 -11.07
N GLU A 84 2.30 -10.90 -11.25
CA GLU A 84 0.96 -10.53 -10.78
C GLU A 84 0.74 -10.88 -9.30
N LYS A 85 1.73 -10.56 -8.46
CA LYS A 85 1.75 -10.92 -7.05
C LYS A 85 2.05 -9.73 -6.16
N LEU A 86 1.30 -9.64 -5.07
CA LEU A 86 1.64 -8.82 -3.93
C LEU A 86 2.59 -9.61 -3.03
N MET A 87 3.79 -9.08 -2.83
CA MET A 87 4.83 -9.68 -2.01
C MET A 87 4.98 -8.88 -0.72
N MET A 88 5.37 -9.57 0.36
CA MET A 88 5.82 -8.92 1.58
C MET A 88 7.26 -8.50 1.38
#